data_AF-A0A6A0A9H0-F1
#
_entry.id   AF-A0A6A0A9H0-F1
#
_cell.length_a   1.000
_cell.length_b   1.000
_cell.length_c   1.000
_cell.angle_alpha   90.00
_cell.angle_beta   90.00
_cell.angle_gamma   90.00
#
_symmetry.space_group_name_H-M   'P 1'
#
loop_
_entity.id
_entity.type
_entity.pdbx_description
1 polymer ?
#
loop_
_entity_poly.entity_id
_entity_poly.type
_entity_poly.pdbx_seq_one_letter_code
_entity_poly.pdbx_strand_id
1 'polypeptide(L)'
;MRIEEVASTAKSQRVATHTHIKGLGVKDDGIAIAMAAGFVGQEQAREACSVVVEMIKQKKMAGRALLLTGAPGTGKTALALGIAQELGTKVPFCPMVGSEVYSSEVKKTEVLMENFRRAIGLRIKENKEVYEGEVTELTPEYSESTGSGYGKVVSFVLLGLRTVKGTKQLKLDPTIYDALQKEKVSPGDVIYIEASSGAVKRVGRCDSYATEFDLEAEEYVPLPKGDVHKRKEVVQDVTLHDLDAANARPQGGQDIMSVMGQMLKPKKTEVTEKLRQEINKVVNRYIDQGVAELVPGVLFIDEVHMLDIECFTFLNRALESSLAPIVGRLAQSPSVKAAASSGQVQAVAIAQAATQTAYG
;
A
#
# COMPACT_ATOMS: atom_id res chain seq x y z
N MET A 1 15.61 11.24 39.24
CA MET A 1 15.56 10.69 37.86
C MET A 1 14.41 11.36 37.14
N ARG A 2 14.69 12.15 36.09
CA ARG A 2 13.65 12.74 35.23
C ARG A 2 13.20 11.67 34.26
N ILE A 3 11.93 11.32 34.31
CA ILE A 3 11.28 10.42 33.36
C ILE A 3 11.18 11.19 32.04
N GLU A 4 11.85 10.71 30.99
CA GLU A 4 11.62 11.15 29.62
C GLU A 4 10.42 10.39 29.05
N GLU A 5 9.43 11.14 28.58
CA GLU A 5 8.27 10.61 27.88
C GLU A 5 8.73 9.97 26.57
N VAL A 6 8.51 8.67 26.41
CA VAL A 6 8.77 7.97 25.15
C VAL A 6 7.73 8.43 24.14
N ALA A 7 8.11 9.40 23.31
CA ALA A 7 7.31 9.81 22.17
C ALA A 7 7.09 8.60 21.26
N SER A 8 5.82 8.23 21.08
CA SER A 8 5.30 7.25 20.13
C SER A 8 6.18 7.15 18.87
N THR A 9 6.82 5.99 18.69
CA THR A 9 7.48 5.57 17.45
C THR A 9 6.47 5.11 16.39
N ALA A 10 5.31 5.76 16.32
CA ALA A 10 4.53 5.77 15.09
C ALA A 10 5.37 6.51 14.04
N LYS A 11 6.22 5.77 13.31
CA LYS A 11 7.14 6.22 12.24
C LYS A 11 6.91 7.68 11.92
N SER A 12 7.68 8.57 12.59
CA SER A 12 7.68 9.99 12.27
C SER A 12 7.87 10.07 10.77
N GLN A 13 6.79 10.42 10.05
CA GLN A 13 6.88 10.69 8.63
C GLN A 13 7.88 11.84 8.55
N ARG A 14 9.11 11.54 8.09
CA ARG A 14 10.14 12.56 7.87
C ARG A 14 9.45 13.72 7.17
N VAL A 15 9.51 14.91 7.77
CA VAL A 15 8.87 16.11 7.23
C VAL A 15 9.48 16.33 5.84
N ALA A 16 8.74 15.92 4.82
CA ALA A 16 9.06 16.17 3.43
C ALA A 16 8.65 17.60 3.12
N THR A 17 9.19 18.17 2.04
CA THR A 17 8.93 19.54 1.59
C THR A 17 7.45 19.85 1.39
N HIS A 18 6.58 18.84 1.33
CA HIS A 18 5.13 18.97 1.10
C HIS A 18 4.24 18.34 2.17
N THR A 19 4.77 17.97 3.36
CA THR A 19 3.96 17.37 4.45
C THR A 19 2.83 18.30 4.96
N HIS A 20 2.93 19.60 4.71
CA HIS A 20 1.91 20.59 5.06
C HIS A 20 0.65 20.54 4.17
N ILE A 21 0.72 19.89 3.00
CA ILE A 21 -0.40 19.77 2.06
C ILE A 21 -1.33 18.65 2.51
N LYS A 22 -2.58 18.99 2.81
CA LYS A 22 -3.59 18.06 3.33
C LYS A 22 -4.78 17.81 2.38
N GLY A 23 -4.78 18.46 1.22
CA GLY A 23 -5.87 18.43 0.24
C GLY A 23 -5.79 19.66 -0.67
N LEU A 24 -6.75 19.83 -1.59
CA LEU A 24 -6.75 20.99 -2.50
C LEU A 24 -7.27 22.28 -1.84
N GLY A 25 -7.96 22.19 -0.70
CA GLY A 25 -8.47 23.39 -0.01
C GLY A 25 -9.56 24.10 -0.81
N VAL A 26 -10.39 23.31 -1.47
CA VAL A 26 -11.58 23.74 -2.22
C VAL A 26 -12.83 23.37 -1.42
N LYS A 27 -13.90 24.13 -1.61
CA LYS A 27 -15.23 23.81 -1.06
C LYS A 27 -15.92 22.74 -1.90
N ASP A 28 -17.05 22.24 -1.42
CA ASP A 28 -17.88 21.24 -2.12
C ASP A 28 -18.42 21.75 -3.46
N ASP A 29 -18.53 23.07 -3.64
CA ASP A 29 -18.91 23.73 -4.90
C ASP A 29 -17.74 23.87 -5.90
N GLY A 30 -16.54 23.41 -5.52
CA GLY A 30 -15.33 23.44 -6.33
C GLY A 30 -14.55 24.75 -6.26
N ILE A 31 -15.01 25.75 -5.50
CA ILE A 31 -14.37 27.07 -5.38
C ILE A 31 -13.20 27.00 -4.39
N ALA A 32 -12.04 27.56 -4.76
CA ALA A 32 -10.86 27.55 -3.91
C ALA A 32 -10.96 28.57 -2.78
N ILE A 33 -10.54 28.17 -1.57
CA ILE A 33 -10.41 29.08 -0.43
C ILE A 33 -9.00 29.65 -0.43
N ALA A 34 -8.85 30.97 -0.32
CA ALA A 34 -7.58 31.69 -0.41
C ALA A 34 -6.44 31.07 0.43
N MET A 35 -6.74 30.60 1.65
CA MET A 35 -5.83 29.85 2.50
C MET A 35 -6.53 28.62 3.10
N ALA A 36 -6.20 27.43 2.60
CA ALA A 36 -6.79 26.17 3.10
C ALA A 36 -5.93 24.97 2.75
N ALA A 37 -6.00 23.91 3.57
CA ALA A 37 -5.34 22.61 3.36
C ALA A 37 -3.83 22.67 3.05
N GLY A 38 -3.14 23.71 3.53
CA GLY A 38 -1.71 23.94 3.29
C GLY A 38 -1.39 24.78 2.05
N PHE A 39 -2.39 25.13 1.22
CA PHE A 39 -2.23 26.03 0.09
C PHE A 39 -2.52 27.49 0.46
N VAL A 40 -1.80 28.39 -0.20
CA VAL A 40 -2.00 29.84 -0.18
C VAL A 40 -2.04 30.33 -1.62
N GLY A 41 -3.15 30.96 -2.04
CA GLY A 41 -3.33 31.45 -3.42
C GLY A 41 -3.52 30.33 -4.45
N GLN A 42 -3.11 30.53 -5.69
CA GLN A 42 -3.31 29.58 -6.82
C GLN A 42 -4.75 29.06 -6.97
N GLU A 43 -5.73 29.95 -6.81
CA GLU A 43 -7.15 29.59 -6.79
C GLU A 43 -7.56 28.87 -8.09
N GLN A 44 -7.29 29.47 -9.25
CA GLN A 44 -7.63 28.89 -10.56
C GLN A 44 -7.05 27.48 -10.78
N ALA A 45 -5.80 27.26 -10.35
CA ALA A 45 -5.17 25.95 -10.51
C ALA A 45 -5.79 24.91 -9.57
N ARG A 46 -6.15 25.30 -8.34
CA ARG A 46 -6.80 24.41 -7.36
C ARG A 46 -8.24 24.09 -7.77
N GLU A 47 -8.98 25.05 -8.30
CA GLU A 47 -10.30 24.86 -8.88
C GLU A 47 -10.25 23.89 -10.08
N ALA A 48 -9.31 24.10 -11.00
CA ALA A 48 -9.13 23.18 -12.13
C ALA A 48 -8.75 21.77 -11.67
N CYS A 49 -7.87 21.65 -10.67
CA CYS A 49 -7.53 20.37 -10.05
C CYS A 49 -8.74 19.71 -9.36
N SER A 50 -9.65 20.50 -8.76
CA SER A 50 -10.90 19.99 -8.17
C SER A 50 -11.79 19.33 -9.21
N VAL A 51 -11.97 19.99 -10.37
CA VAL A 51 -12.72 19.42 -11.50
C VAL A 51 -12.08 18.11 -11.98
N VAL A 52 -10.74 18.04 -12.01
CA VAL A 52 -10.04 16.79 -12.33
C VAL A 52 -10.32 15.70 -11.28
N VAL A 53 -10.24 16.02 -9.99
CA VAL A 53 -10.58 15.08 -8.90
C VAL A 53 -12.01 14.56 -9.04
N GLU A 54 -12.96 15.43 -9.40
CA GLU A 54 -14.34 15.02 -9.63
C GLU A 54 -14.47 14.10 -10.85
N MET A 55 -13.82 14.42 -11.97
CA MET A 55 -13.77 13.56 -13.15
C MET A 55 -13.17 12.18 -12.83
N ILE A 56 -12.19 12.13 -11.93
CA ILE A 56 -11.60 10.88 -11.43
C ILE A 56 -12.61 10.09 -10.61
N LYS A 57 -13.26 10.72 -9.63
CA LYS A 57 -14.29 10.09 -8.78
C LYS A 57 -15.45 9.55 -9.64
N GLN A 58 -15.80 10.24 -10.72
CA GLN A 58 -16.81 9.81 -11.70
C GLN A 58 -16.30 8.78 -12.73
N LYS A 59 -15.03 8.36 -12.66
CA LYS A 59 -14.38 7.40 -13.60
C LYS A 59 -14.41 7.86 -15.07
N LYS A 60 -14.46 9.17 -15.33
CA LYS A 60 -14.50 9.77 -16.69
C LYS A 60 -13.12 10.20 -17.23
N MET A 61 -12.04 9.88 -16.52
CA MET A 61 -10.67 10.25 -16.87
C MET A 61 -9.90 9.21 -17.71
N ALA A 62 -10.54 8.11 -18.12
CA ALA A 62 -9.89 7.11 -18.96
C ALA A 62 -9.32 7.73 -20.25
N GLY A 63 -8.08 7.40 -20.60
CA GLY A 63 -7.40 7.95 -21.78
C GLY A 63 -6.86 9.37 -21.65
N ARG A 64 -6.95 10.02 -20.48
CA ARG A 64 -6.55 11.43 -20.31
C ARG A 64 -5.39 11.57 -19.34
N ALA A 65 -4.36 12.31 -19.76
CA ALA A 65 -3.27 12.75 -18.88
C ALA A 65 -3.54 14.18 -18.37
N LEU A 66 -3.04 14.52 -17.18
CA LEU A 66 -3.06 15.89 -16.66
C LEU A 66 -1.68 16.53 -16.89
N LEU A 67 -1.58 17.64 -17.61
CA LEU A 67 -0.31 18.38 -17.75
C LEU A 67 -0.33 19.62 -16.87
N LEU A 68 0.54 19.66 -15.86
CA LEU A 68 0.76 20.84 -15.02
C LEU A 68 1.94 21.64 -15.57
N THR A 69 1.70 22.89 -15.97
CA THR A 69 2.74 23.77 -16.56
C THR A 69 2.89 25.05 -15.76
N GLY A 70 4.13 25.55 -15.63
CA GLY A 70 4.45 26.77 -14.88
C GLY A 70 5.96 26.91 -14.61
N ALA A 71 6.41 28.05 -14.10
CA ALA A 71 7.81 28.27 -13.71
C ALA A 71 8.26 27.33 -12.56
N PRO A 72 9.55 27.03 -12.36
CA PRO A 72 10.00 26.28 -11.19
C PRO A 72 9.58 26.98 -9.88
N GLY A 73 9.31 26.22 -8.81
CA GLY A 73 8.89 26.76 -7.51
C GLY A 73 7.41 27.19 -7.41
N THR A 74 6.62 27.09 -8.47
CA THR A 74 5.19 27.46 -8.50
C THR A 74 4.24 26.39 -7.94
N GLY A 75 4.70 25.49 -7.06
CA GLY A 75 3.83 24.56 -6.35
C GLY A 75 3.17 23.46 -7.21
N LYS A 76 3.67 23.14 -8.40
CA LYS A 76 3.09 22.08 -9.26
C LYS A 76 3.10 20.70 -8.59
N THR A 77 4.21 20.33 -7.95
CA THR A 77 4.32 19.10 -7.16
C THR A 77 3.38 19.11 -5.95
N ALA A 78 3.17 20.28 -5.34
CA ALA A 78 2.21 20.45 -4.26
C ALA A 78 0.77 20.20 -4.76
N LEU A 79 0.38 20.74 -5.93
CA LEU A 79 -0.93 20.49 -6.55
C LEU A 79 -1.17 19.00 -6.82
N ALA A 80 -0.17 18.28 -7.34
CA ALA A 80 -0.28 16.84 -7.58
C ALA A 80 -0.48 16.04 -6.28
N LEU A 81 0.24 16.40 -5.22
CA LEU A 81 0.02 15.82 -3.88
C LEU A 81 -1.36 16.19 -3.33
N GLY A 82 -1.82 17.42 -3.54
CA GLY A 82 -3.16 17.88 -3.18
C GLY A 82 -4.25 17.03 -3.84
N ILE A 83 -4.12 16.74 -5.15
CA ILE A 83 -5.02 15.84 -5.88
C ILE A 83 -5.04 14.45 -5.21
N ALA A 84 -3.86 13.88 -4.91
CA ALA A 84 -3.77 12.56 -4.30
C ALA A 84 -4.46 12.50 -2.92
N GLN A 85 -4.26 13.53 -2.09
CA GLN A 85 -4.93 13.61 -0.78
C GLN A 85 -6.45 13.77 -0.91
N GLU A 86 -6.92 14.52 -1.91
CA GLU A 86 -8.35 14.74 -2.18
C GLU A 86 -9.09 13.49 -2.73
N LEU A 87 -8.35 12.61 -3.42
CA LEU A 87 -8.83 11.30 -3.84
C LEU A 87 -8.91 10.32 -2.67
N GLY A 88 -8.07 10.50 -1.66
CA GLY A 88 -8.11 9.81 -0.38
C GLY A 88 -6.76 9.22 0.00
N THR A 89 -6.54 9.07 1.31
CA THR A 89 -5.29 8.55 1.90
C THR A 89 -4.95 7.11 1.50
N LYS A 90 -5.92 6.39 0.93
CA LYS A 90 -5.78 5.00 0.48
C LYS A 90 -5.62 4.87 -1.05
N VAL A 91 -5.50 5.98 -1.77
CA VAL A 91 -5.25 5.99 -3.20
C VAL A 91 -3.74 5.97 -3.43
N PRO A 92 -3.21 5.05 -4.25
CA PRO A 92 -1.78 4.99 -4.49
C PRO A 92 -1.30 6.23 -5.24
N PHE A 93 -0.30 6.91 -4.69
CA PHE A 93 0.41 8.02 -5.32
C PHE A 93 1.84 7.58 -5.63
N CYS A 94 2.19 7.51 -6.91
CA CYS A 94 3.50 7.09 -7.38
C CYS A 94 4.22 8.30 -8.01
N PRO A 95 5.08 9.02 -7.26
CA PRO A 95 5.96 10.00 -7.86
C PRO A 95 7.13 9.30 -8.58
N MET A 96 7.48 9.81 -9.74
CA MET A 96 8.58 9.35 -10.59
C MET A 96 9.24 10.58 -11.21
N VAL A 97 10.58 10.60 -11.31
CA VAL A 97 11.29 11.61 -12.09
C VAL A 97 11.53 11.08 -13.51
N GLY A 98 11.37 11.92 -14.53
CA GLY A 98 11.54 11.54 -15.93
C GLY A 98 12.90 10.90 -16.23
N SER A 99 13.96 11.27 -15.51
CA SER A 99 15.28 10.66 -15.66
C SER A 99 15.39 9.23 -15.11
N GLU A 100 14.47 8.78 -14.25
CA GLU A 100 14.51 7.44 -13.65
C GLU A 100 14.24 6.31 -14.65
N VAL A 101 13.66 6.63 -15.81
CA VAL A 101 13.41 5.64 -16.88
C VAL A 101 14.70 5.09 -17.49
N TYR A 102 15.80 5.85 -17.39
CA TYR A 102 17.09 5.45 -17.96
C TYR A 102 17.84 4.55 -16.96
N SER A 103 17.70 3.24 -17.14
CA SER A 103 18.39 2.22 -16.35
C SER A 103 19.32 1.38 -17.22
N SER A 104 20.43 0.91 -16.65
CA SER A 104 21.34 -0.06 -17.28
C SER A 104 20.88 -1.50 -17.13
N GLU A 105 20.01 -1.78 -16.15
CA GLU A 105 19.57 -3.14 -15.81
C GLU A 105 18.27 -3.55 -16.51
N VAL A 106 17.40 -2.60 -16.82
CA VAL A 106 16.04 -2.84 -17.33
C VAL A 106 15.68 -1.84 -18.42
N LYS A 107 14.83 -2.26 -19.36
CA LYS A 107 14.34 -1.38 -20.45
C LYS A 107 13.55 -0.19 -19.92
N LYS A 108 13.63 0.95 -20.63
CA LYS A 108 12.88 2.19 -20.29
C LYS A 108 11.37 1.95 -20.17
N THR A 109 10.81 1.20 -21.11
CA THR A 109 9.37 0.84 -21.13
C THR A 109 8.99 -0.02 -19.93
N GLU A 110 9.89 -0.87 -19.44
CA GLU A 110 9.66 -1.70 -18.27
C GLU A 110 9.62 -0.86 -16.99
N VAL A 111 10.53 0.11 -16.85
CA VAL A 111 10.51 1.06 -15.72
C VAL A 111 9.20 1.86 -15.71
N LEU A 112 8.73 2.33 -16.88
CA LEU A 112 7.43 2.99 -16.98
C LEU A 112 6.28 2.05 -16.59
N MET A 113 6.28 0.82 -17.10
CA MET A 113 5.25 -0.16 -16.80
C MET A 113 5.20 -0.54 -15.31
N GLU A 114 6.37 -0.64 -14.66
CA GLU A 114 6.49 -0.87 -13.22
C GLU A 114 5.79 0.24 -12.43
N ASN A 115 6.03 1.50 -12.78
CA ASN A 115 5.41 2.64 -12.11
C ASN A 115 3.91 2.77 -12.44
N PHE A 116 3.47 2.38 -13.64
CA PHE A 116 2.05 2.22 -13.95
C PHE A 116 1.38 1.20 -13.04
N ARG A 117 2.01 0.03 -12.84
CA ARG A 117 1.50 -1.03 -11.98
C ARG A 117 1.47 -0.63 -10.50
N ARG A 118 2.42 0.18 -10.04
CA ARG A 118 2.43 0.76 -8.68
C ARG A 118 1.30 1.77 -8.46
N ALA A 119 0.96 2.52 -9.50
CA ALA A 119 -0.11 3.51 -9.45
C ALA A 119 -1.51 2.87 -9.57
N ILE A 120 -1.65 1.55 -9.75
CA ILE A 120 -2.93 0.86 -9.75
C ILE A 120 -3.04 0.01 -8.48
N GLY A 121 -4.01 0.36 -7.63
CA GLY A 121 -4.34 -0.37 -6.41
C GLY A 121 -5.45 -1.39 -6.64
N LEU A 122 -5.40 -2.46 -5.88
CA LEU A 122 -6.45 -3.46 -5.73
C LEU A 122 -6.84 -3.52 -4.26
N ARG A 123 -8.08 -3.18 -3.96
CA ARG A 123 -8.67 -3.29 -2.63
C ARG A 123 -9.37 -4.62 -2.49
N ILE A 124 -8.78 -5.54 -1.74
CA ILE A 124 -9.35 -6.85 -1.48
C ILE A 124 -10.12 -6.78 -0.16
N LYS A 125 -11.40 -7.17 -0.19
CA LYS A 125 -12.24 -7.29 1.01
C LYS A 125 -12.46 -8.77 1.28
N GLU A 126 -11.82 -9.26 2.33
CA GLU A 126 -11.94 -10.66 2.72
C GLU A 126 -12.51 -10.77 4.13
N ASN A 127 -13.47 -11.67 4.30
CA ASN A 127 -14.00 -11.98 5.63
C ASN A 127 -13.22 -13.15 6.21
N LYS A 128 -12.37 -12.86 7.20
CA LYS A 128 -11.54 -13.86 7.85
C LYS A 128 -12.16 -14.28 9.18
N GLU A 129 -12.13 -15.59 9.44
CA GLU A 129 -12.49 -16.15 10.74
C GLU A 129 -11.25 -16.13 11.64
N VAL A 130 -11.40 -15.51 12.81
CA VAL A 130 -10.27 -15.25 13.70
C VAL A 130 -10.62 -15.66 15.12
N TYR A 131 -9.65 -16.26 15.78
CA TYR A 131 -9.69 -16.57 17.20
C TYR A 131 -8.77 -15.59 17.91
N GLU A 132 -9.30 -14.83 18.84
CA GLU A 132 -8.53 -13.86 19.62
C GLU A 132 -8.87 -14.05 21.09
N GLY A 133 -7.83 -14.07 21.92
CA GLY A 133 -7.99 -14.26 23.35
C GLY A 133 -6.67 -14.37 24.06
N GLU A 134 -6.73 -14.27 25.37
CA GLU A 134 -5.65 -14.63 26.26
C GLU A 134 -5.54 -16.15 26.35
N VAL A 135 -4.32 -16.67 26.29
CA VAL A 135 -4.04 -18.10 26.46
C VAL A 135 -4.15 -18.46 27.93
N THR A 136 -5.15 -19.28 28.28
CA THR A 136 -5.27 -19.83 29.64
C THR A 136 -4.46 -21.09 29.82
N GLU A 137 -4.50 -21.97 28.81
CA GLU A 137 -3.90 -23.29 28.85
C GLU A 137 -3.36 -23.65 27.46
N LEU A 138 -2.17 -24.24 27.41
CA LEU A 138 -1.55 -24.75 26.20
C LEU A 138 -1.01 -26.15 26.50
N THR A 139 -1.68 -27.20 25.98
CA THR A 139 -1.31 -28.59 26.26
C THR A 139 -1.22 -29.39 24.96
N PRO A 140 0.00 -29.76 24.52
CA PRO A 140 0.18 -30.65 23.38
C PRO A 140 -0.12 -32.11 23.76
N GLU A 141 -0.88 -32.80 22.92
CA GLU A 141 -1.12 -34.24 23.04
C GLU A 141 -0.23 -35.00 22.05
N TYR A 142 0.45 -36.04 22.55
CA TYR A 142 1.42 -36.82 21.78
C TYR A 142 0.87 -38.22 21.51
N SER A 143 0.92 -38.65 20.24
CA SER A 143 0.68 -40.05 19.86
C SER A 143 1.98 -40.80 19.61
N GLU A 144 1.96 -42.09 19.89
CA GLU A 144 3.03 -43.00 19.48
C GLU A 144 2.96 -43.25 17.96
N SER A 145 4.08 -43.04 17.27
CA SER A 145 4.20 -43.34 15.85
C SER A 145 4.37 -44.85 15.65
N THR A 146 3.64 -45.43 14.70
CA THR A 146 3.74 -46.86 14.33
C THR A 146 5.00 -47.22 13.51
N GLY A 147 5.89 -46.25 13.25
CA GLY A 147 7.14 -46.42 12.52
C GLY A 147 8.35 -46.46 13.46
N SER A 148 9.34 -47.29 13.13
CA SER A 148 10.55 -47.62 13.92
C SER A 148 11.55 -46.46 14.07
N GLY A 149 11.11 -45.31 14.57
CA GLY A 149 11.94 -44.14 14.86
C GLY A 149 11.48 -43.48 16.16
N TYR A 150 12.38 -43.38 17.14
CA TYR A 150 12.15 -42.75 18.43
C TYR A 150 11.75 -41.27 18.24
N GLY A 151 10.46 -40.97 18.36
CA GLY A 151 9.95 -39.61 18.38
C GLY A 151 8.46 -39.58 18.71
N LYS A 152 8.09 -38.94 19.82
CA LYS A 152 6.70 -38.62 20.13
C LYS A 152 6.24 -37.57 19.11
N VAL A 153 5.25 -37.90 18.29
CA VAL A 153 4.68 -36.96 17.32
C VAL A 153 3.48 -36.27 17.98
N VAL A 154 3.44 -34.93 17.92
CA VAL A 154 2.29 -34.16 18.39
C VAL A 154 1.10 -34.49 17.49
N SER A 155 0.00 -34.97 18.06
CA SER A 155 -1.21 -35.29 17.29
C SER A 155 -2.12 -34.07 17.16
N PHE A 156 -2.26 -33.30 18.24
CA PHE A 156 -3.02 -32.07 18.29
C PHE A 156 -2.65 -31.28 19.55
N VAL A 157 -3.07 -30.02 19.61
CA VAL A 157 -2.87 -29.17 20.77
C VAL A 157 -4.21 -28.67 21.30
N LEU A 158 -4.40 -28.81 22.60
CA LEU A 158 -5.51 -28.19 23.31
C LEU A 158 -5.09 -26.80 23.75
N LEU A 159 -5.80 -25.79 23.24
CA LEU A 159 -5.58 -24.39 23.55
C LEU A 159 -6.83 -23.82 24.21
N GLY A 160 -6.70 -23.33 25.44
CA GLY A 160 -7.72 -22.54 26.11
C GLY A 160 -7.53 -21.05 25.80
N LEU A 161 -8.57 -20.41 25.26
CA LEU A 161 -8.60 -18.97 25.02
C LEU A 161 -9.67 -18.29 25.87
N ARG A 162 -9.32 -17.15 26.47
CA ARG A 162 -10.19 -16.32 27.30
C ARG A 162 -10.35 -14.91 26.74
N THR A 163 -11.58 -14.42 26.78
CA THR A 163 -11.95 -13.04 26.49
C THR A 163 -12.82 -12.49 27.61
N VAL A 164 -13.17 -11.21 27.57
CA VAL A 164 -14.07 -10.60 28.56
C VAL A 164 -15.45 -11.26 28.58
N LYS A 165 -15.94 -11.76 27.42
CA LYS A 165 -17.27 -12.38 27.34
C LYS A 165 -17.29 -13.85 27.76
N GLY A 166 -16.19 -14.57 27.58
CA GLY A 166 -16.16 -16.00 27.87
C GLY A 166 -14.87 -16.69 27.47
N THR A 167 -14.80 -17.97 27.80
CA THR A 167 -13.68 -18.88 27.53
C THR A 167 -14.08 -19.93 26.49
N LYS A 168 -13.12 -20.37 25.67
CA LYS A 168 -13.32 -21.43 24.70
C LYS A 168 -12.07 -22.28 24.61
N GLN A 169 -12.23 -23.61 24.64
CA GLN A 169 -11.16 -24.55 24.35
C GLN A 169 -11.20 -24.94 22.88
N LEU A 170 -10.03 -24.95 22.25
CA LEU A 170 -9.82 -25.25 20.84
C LEU A 170 -8.89 -26.44 20.71
N LYS A 171 -9.20 -27.32 19.76
CA LYS A 171 -8.32 -28.40 19.33
C LYS A 171 -7.65 -27.96 18.04
N LEU A 172 -6.35 -27.72 18.09
CA LEU A 172 -5.54 -27.19 16.99
C LEU A 172 -4.67 -28.28 16.37
N ASP A 173 -4.40 -28.12 15.07
CA ASP A 173 -3.51 -28.99 14.31
C ASP A 173 -2.04 -28.83 14.77
N PRO A 174 -1.20 -29.88 14.68
CA PRO A 174 0.22 -29.79 15.03
C PRO A 174 0.97 -28.68 14.31
N THR A 175 0.60 -28.31 13.08
CA THR A 175 1.23 -27.20 12.35
C THR A 175 1.07 -25.85 13.07
N ILE A 176 -0.04 -25.65 13.79
CA ILE A 176 -0.29 -24.43 14.57
C ILE A 176 0.55 -24.43 15.86
N TYR A 177 0.89 -25.61 16.39
CA TYR A 177 1.79 -25.73 17.55
C TYR A 177 3.19 -25.21 17.23
N ASP A 178 3.72 -25.57 16.06
CA ASP A 178 5.03 -25.09 15.61
C ASP A 178 5.03 -23.57 15.48
N ALA A 179 3.93 -22.98 14.99
CA ALA A 179 3.75 -21.54 14.91
C ALA A 179 3.68 -20.88 16.31
N LEU A 180 2.93 -21.47 17.24
CA LEU A 180 2.86 -21.01 18.64
C LEU A 180 4.24 -21.04 19.32
N GLN A 181 5.02 -22.10 19.08
CA GLN A 181 6.36 -22.26 19.63
C GLN A 181 7.35 -21.26 19.03
N LYS A 182 7.24 -20.98 17.72
CA LYS A 182 8.05 -19.98 17.03
C LYS A 182 7.79 -18.57 17.55
N GLU A 183 6.54 -18.24 17.84
CA GLU A 183 6.11 -16.97 18.43
C GLU A 183 6.34 -16.91 19.96
N LYS A 184 6.85 -17.98 20.58
CA LYS A 184 7.12 -18.13 22.03
C LYS A 184 5.90 -17.81 22.90
N VAL A 185 4.74 -18.26 22.46
CA VAL A 185 3.48 -18.01 23.17
C VAL A 185 3.46 -18.76 24.50
N SER A 186 3.14 -18.04 25.56
CA SER A 186 3.00 -18.57 26.92
C SER A 186 1.60 -18.34 27.48
N PRO A 187 1.16 -19.11 28.48
CA PRO A 187 -0.07 -18.80 29.21
C PRO A 187 -0.02 -17.39 29.80
N GLY A 188 -1.08 -16.62 29.62
CA GLY A 188 -1.18 -15.19 29.97
C GLY A 188 -0.89 -14.24 28.81
N ASP A 189 -0.47 -14.73 27.64
CA ASP A 189 -0.34 -13.92 26.43
C ASP A 189 -1.67 -13.76 25.69
N VAL A 190 -1.90 -12.58 25.13
CA VAL A 190 -2.99 -12.35 24.16
C VAL A 190 -2.48 -12.67 22.77
N ILE A 191 -3.19 -13.58 22.09
CA ILE A 191 -2.82 -14.04 20.76
C ILE A 191 -3.97 -13.87 19.77
N TYR A 192 -3.59 -13.84 18.50
CA TYR A 192 -4.48 -13.81 17.36
C TYR A 192 -4.15 -14.99 16.46
N ILE A 193 -5.16 -15.82 16.16
CA ILE A 193 -5.06 -16.99 15.28
C ILE A 193 -6.05 -16.81 14.13
N GLU A 194 -5.55 -16.89 12.90
CA GLU A 194 -6.39 -16.95 11.71
C GLU A 194 -6.80 -18.39 11.41
N ALA A 195 -8.10 -18.68 11.32
CA ALA A 195 -8.61 -20.04 11.19
C ALA A 195 -8.27 -20.69 9.84
N SER A 196 -8.18 -19.90 8.76
CA SER A 196 -7.92 -20.38 7.40
C SER A 196 -6.45 -20.68 7.14
N SER A 197 -5.54 -19.82 7.63
CA SER A 197 -4.10 -19.94 7.38
C SER A 197 -3.35 -20.67 8.48
N GLY A 198 -3.94 -20.78 9.68
CA GLY A 198 -3.24 -21.25 10.88
C GLY A 198 -2.15 -20.29 11.36
N ALA A 199 -2.08 -19.07 10.81
CA ALA A 199 -1.11 -18.07 11.22
C ALA A 199 -1.42 -17.54 12.62
N VAL A 200 -0.42 -17.60 13.49
CA VAL A 200 -0.47 -17.15 14.88
C VAL A 200 0.35 -15.88 15.02
N LYS A 201 -0.16 -14.91 15.78
CA LYS A 201 0.58 -13.70 16.15
C LYS A 201 0.41 -13.41 17.64
N ARG A 202 1.52 -13.25 18.36
CA ARG A 202 1.52 -12.76 19.75
C ARG A 202 1.26 -11.25 19.74
N VAL A 203 0.21 -10.81 20.41
CA VAL A 203 -0.17 -9.38 20.50
C VAL A 203 0.54 -8.72 21.68
N GLY A 204 0.68 -9.44 22.80
CA GLY A 204 1.35 -8.94 23.99
C GLY A 204 0.97 -9.75 25.23
N ARG A 205 1.49 -9.36 26.39
CA ARG A 205 1.12 -9.96 27.68
C ARG A 205 -0.21 -9.36 28.17
N CYS A 206 -1.08 -10.15 28.77
CA CYS A 206 -2.30 -9.61 29.37
C CYS A 206 -1.99 -8.70 30.57
N ASP A 207 -2.66 -7.55 30.62
CA ASP A 207 -2.63 -6.57 31.71
C ASP A 207 -2.88 -7.15 33.11
N SER A 208 -3.67 -8.22 33.20
CA SER A 208 -3.96 -8.91 34.47
C SER A 208 -2.72 -9.55 35.10
N TYR A 209 -1.65 -9.75 34.32
CA TYR A 209 -0.36 -10.26 34.77
C TYR A 209 0.70 -9.17 34.95
N ALA A 210 0.34 -7.90 34.75
CA ALA A 210 1.23 -6.78 35.05
C ALA A 210 1.42 -6.69 36.58
N THR A 211 2.46 -7.32 37.09
CA THR A 211 2.88 -7.11 38.48
C THR A 211 3.65 -5.80 38.60
N GLU A 212 3.49 -5.07 39.70
CA GLU A 212 4.17 -3.78 39.95
C GLU A 212 5.72 -3.87 40.01
N PHE A 213 6.29 -5.08 39.93
CA PHE A 213 7.71 -5.35 40.09
C PHE A 213 8.37 -6.00 38.86
N ASP A 214 7.67 -6.09 37.74
CA ASP A 214 8.25 -6.69 36.55
C ASP A 214 9.15 -5.68 35.81
N LEU A 215 10.46 -5.96 35.79
CA LEU A 215 11.47 -5.21 35.04
C LEU A 215 11.48 -5.60 33.56
N GLU A 216 10.62 -6.54 33.14
CA GLU A 216 10.50 -6.97 31.75
C GLU A 216 9.75 -5.93 30.91
N ALA A 217 10.40 -5.48 29.83
CA ALA A 217 9.85 -4.54 28.85
C ALA A 217 8.85 -5.24 27.89
N GLU A 218 7.92 -6.03 28.40
CA GLU A 218 6.87 -6.63 27.59
C GLU A 218 5.75 -5.63 27.31
N GLU A 219 5.18 -5.69 26.11
CA GLU A 219 4.04 -4.86 25.73
C GLU A 219 2.77 -5.46 26.36
N TYR A 220 2.24 -4.78 27.38
CA TYR A 220 1.02 -5.18 28.07
C TYR A 220 -0.21 -4.71 27.30
N VAL A 221 -1.11 -5.65 27.03
CA VAL A 221 -2.33 -5.44 26.26
C VAL A 221 -3.55 -5.86 27.06
N PRO A 222 -4.67 -5.12 26.95
CA PRO A 222 -5.89 -5.45 27.69
C PRO A 222 -6.57 -6.69 27.10
N LEU A 223 -7.40 -7.33 27.92
CA LEU A 223 -8.22 -8.46 27.47
C LEU A 223 -9.10 -8.07 26.27
N PRO A 224 -9.11 -8.89 25.20
CA PRO A 224 -9.97 -8.67 24.06
C PRO A 224 -11.45 -8.57 24.45
N LYS A 225 -12.09 -7.50 23.98
CA LYS A 225 -13.54 -7.31 24.09
C LYS A 225 -14.25 -8.09 22.99
N GLY A 226 -15.30 -8.81 23.34
CA GLY A 226 -16.07 -9.61 22.39
C GLY A 226 -15.88 -11.11 22.59
N ASP A 227 -16.34 -11.87 21.61
CA ASP A 227 -16.30 -13.33 21.64
C ASP A 227 -14.93 -13.84 21.16
N VAL A 228 -14.49 -14.98 21.69
CA VAL A 228 -13.22 -15.62 21.32
C VAL A 228 -13.15 -15.88 19.81
N HIS A 229 -14.26 -16.34 19.22
CA HIS A 229 -14.39 -16.56 17.79
C HIS A 229 -15.16 -15.40 17.18
N LYS A 230 -14.55 -14.70 16.23
CA LYS A 230 -15.19 -13.59 15.53
C LYS A 230 -14.87 -13.62 14.04
N ARG A 231 -15.81 -13.13 13.24
CA ARG A 231 -15.61 -12.89 11.82
C ARG A 231 -15.18 -11.44 11.64
N LYS A 232 -13.98 -11.23 11.11
CA LYS A 232 -13.41 -9.89 10.90
C LYS A 232 -13.30 -9.62 9.40
N GLU A 233 -13.90 -8.53 8.94
CA GLU A 233 -13.66 -8.02 7.59
C GLU A 233 -12.25 -7.40 7.57
N VAL A 234 -11.36 -7.99 6.79
CA VAL A 234 -10.01 -7.49 6.57
C VAL A 234 -9.97 -6.87 5.18
N VAL A 235 -9.75 -5.55 5.16
CA VAL A 235 -9.53 -4.82 3.93
C VAL A 235 -8.03 -4.71 3.71
N GLN A 236 -7.54 -5.30 2.62
CA GLN A 236 -6.14 -5.24 2.23
C GLN A 236 -6.02 -4.44 0.93
N ASP A 237 -5.25 -3.37 0.97
CA ASP A 237 -4.90 -2.58 -0.21
C ASP A 237 -3.53 -3.07 -0.71
N VAL A 238 -3.47 -3.56 -1.95
CA VAL A 238 -2.26 -4.09 -2.60
C VAL A 238 -2.11 -3.45 -3.98
N THR A 239 -0.90 -3.13 -4.43
CA THR A 239 -0.71 -2.64 -5.81
C THR A 239 -0.55 -3.81 -6.79
N LEU A 240 -0.85 -3.58 -8.08
CA LEU A 240 -0.58 -4.61 -9.09
C LEU A 240 0.91 -4.93 -9.19
N HIS A 241 1.78 -3.96 -8.90
CA HIS A 241 3.21 -4.17 -8.84
C HIS A 241 3.62 -5.13 -7.72
N ASP A 242 3.00 -5.04 -6.55
CA ASP A 242 3.31 -5.95 -5.44
C ASP A 242 2.95 -7.40 -5.79
N LEU A 243 1.83 -7.59 -6.51
CA LEU A 243 1.44 -8.90 -7.06
C LEU A 243 2.43 -9.39 -8.13
N ASP A 244 2.83 -8.51 -9.06
CA ASP A 244 3.84 -8.83 -10.09
C ASP A 244 5.18 -9.25 -9.43
N ALA A 245 5.64 -8.50 -8.43
CA ALA A 245 6.90 -8.75 -7.73
C ALA A 245 6.87 -10.03 -6.89
N ALA A 246 5.79 -10.28 -6.15
CA ALA A 246 5.63 -11.47 -5.32
C ALA A 246 5.63 -12.77 -6.14
N ASN A 247 5.04 -12.74 -7.34
CA ASN A 247 5.01 -13.91 -8.24
C ASN A 247 6.30 -14.04 -9.08
N ALA A 248 6.95 -12.93 -9.45
CA ALA A 248 8.22 -12.96 -10.17
C ALA A 248 9.39 -13.41 -9.29
N ARG A 249 9.31 -13.17 -7.97
CA ARG A 249 10.27 -13.64 -6.97
C ARG A 249 9.54 -14.22 -5.77
N PRO A 250 9.30 -15.54 -5.74
CA PRO A 250 8.73 -16.18 -4.56
C PRO A 250 9.68 -15.98 -3.37
N GLN A 251 9.37 -15.06 -2.47
CA GLN A 251 10.06 -14.92 -1.19
C GLN A 251 9.56 -16.05 -0.29
N GLY A 252 10.23 -17.20 -0.31
CA GLY A 252 9.83 -18.34 0.54
C GLY A 252 10.26 -19.73 0.09
N GLY A 253 11.13 -19.85 -0.93
CA GLY A 253 11.76 -21.14 -1.20
C GLY A 253 12.60 -21.59 -0.01
N GLN A 254 12.46 -22.85 0.41
CA GLN A 254 13.38 -23.51 1.35
C GLN A 254 14.69 -23.95 0.68
N ASP A 255 14.90 -23.60 -0.60
CA ASP A 255 16.07 -24.03 -1.35
C ASP A 255 17.27 -23.12 -1.06
N ILE A 256 18.43 -23.76 -0.85
CA ILE A 256 19.74 -23.15 -0.59
C ILE A 256 20.06 -22.03 -1.61
N MET A 257 19.59 -22.17 -2.85
CA MET A 257 19.78 -21.19 -3.93
C MET A 257 18.92 -19.91 -3.73
N SER A 258 17.74 -20.03 -3.14
CA SER A 258 16.86 -18.89 -2.83
C SER A 258 17.32 -18.10 -1.60
N VAL A 259 17.91 -18.79 -0.61
CA VAL A 259 18.57 -18.15 0.55
C VAL A 259 19.83 -17.39 0.12
N MET A 260 20.62 -17.96 -0.80
CA MET A 260 21.80 -17.28 -1.36
C MET A 260 21.41 -16.08 -2.24
N GLY A 261 20.30 -16.19 -2.98
CA GLY A 261 19.73 -15.10 -3.78
C GLY A 261 19.19 -13.92 -2.95
N GLN A 262 18.74 -14.18 -1.71
CA GLN A 262 18.34 -13.13 -0.77
C GLN A 262 19.53 -12.38 -0.15
N MET A 263 20.72 -13.01 -0.10
CA MET A 263 21.94 -12.42 0.46
C MET A 263 22.71 -11.56 -0.58
N LEU A 264 22.45 -11.77 -1.87
CA LEU A 264 22.97 -10.95 -2.96
C LEU A 264 22.08 -9.73 -3.20
N LYS A 265 22.69 -8.59 -3.59
CA LYS A 265 21.92 -7.39 -3.97
C LYS A 265 20.85 -7.78 -5.01
N PRO A 266 19.56 -7.49 -4.76
CA PRO A 266 18.50 -7.82 -5.70
C PRO A 266 18.71 -6.98 -6.96
N LYS A 267 19.26 -7.57 -8.04
CA LYS A 267 19.25 -6.97 -9.39
C LYS A 267 17.81 -6.71 -9.80
N LYS A 268 17.47 -5.62 -10.49
CA LYS A 268 16.12 -5.47 -11.04
C LYS A 268 15.88 -6.55 -12.10
N THR A 269 14.80 -7.32 -11.98
CA THR A 269 14.44 -8.38 -12.94
C THR A 269 13.22 -7.93 -13.70
N GLU A 270 13.27 -7.97 -15.02
CA GLU A 270 12.13 -7.66 -15.88
C GLU A 270 10.99 -8.65 -15.62
N VAL A 271 9.76 -8.14 -15.46
CA VAL A 271 8.58 -8.99 -15.32
C VAL A 271 8.10 -9.37 -16.72
N THR A 272 7.98 -10.66 -16.99
CA THR A 272 7.53 -11.11 -18.32
C THR A 272 6.07 -10.73 -18.56
N GLU A 273 5.74 -10.42 -19.82
CA GLU A 273 4.38 -10.08 -20.20
C GLU A 273 3.39 -11.23 -19.97
N LYS A 274 3.85 -12.48 -20.07
CA LYS A 274 3.03 -13.67 -19.78
C LYS A 274 2.55 -13.68 -18.33
N LEU A 275 3.45 -13.42 -17.39
CA LEU A 275 3.12 -13.35 -15.96
C LEU A 275 2.11 -12.23 -15.69
N ARG A 276 2.29 -11.07 -16.30
CA ARG A 276 1.33 -9.95 -16.20
C ARG A 276 -0.06 -10.31 -16.73
N GLN A 277 -0.14 -11.06 -17.83
CA GLN A 277 -1.42 -11.51 -18.38
C GLN A 277 -2.10 -12.53 -17.46
N GLU A 278 -1.35 -13.43 -16.83
CA GLU A 278 -1.88 -14.38 -15.85
C GLU A 278 -2.41 -13.65 -14.60
N ILE A 279 -1.63 -12.71 -14.07
CA ILE A 279 -2.04 -11.89 -12.92
C ILE A 279 -3.29 -11.08 -13.27
N ASN A 280 -3.36 -10.46 -14.44
CA ASN A 280 -4.54 -9.73 -14.89
C ASN A 280 -5.79 -10.62 -14.96
N LYS A 281 -5.67 -11.88 -15.40
CA LYS A 281 -6.79 -12.83 -15.41
C LYS A 281 -7.28 -13.14 -14.00
N VAL A 282 -6.36 -13.29 -13.05
CA VAL A 282 -6.70 -13.55 -11.63
C VAL A 282 -7.36 -12.31 -11.00
N VAL A 283 -6.81 -11.12 -11.24
CA VAL A 283 -7.38 -9.86 -10.75
C VAL A 283 -8.80 -9.64 -11.29
N ASN A 284 -9.01 -9.84 -12.60
CA ASN A 284 -10.34 -9.71 -13.19
C ASN A 284 -11.32 -10.71 -12.57
N ARG A 285 -10.90 -11.95 -12.31
CA ARG A 285 -11.74 -12.94 -11.62
C ARG A 285 -12.15 -12.47 -10.21
N TYR A 286 -11.24 -11.85 -9.45
CA TYR A 286 -11.59 -11.32 -8.12
C TYR A 286 -12.54 -10.12 -8.19
N ILE A 287 -12.43 -9.30 -9.23
CA ILE A 287 -13.36 -8.20 -9.49
C ILE A 287 -14.75 -8.74 -9.85
N ASP A 288 -14.81 -9.72 -10.76
CA ASP A 288 -16.07 -10.35 -11.20
C ASP A 288 -16.80 -11.06 -10.05
N GLN A 289 -16.04 -11.62 -9.10
CA GLN A 289 -16.58 -12.23 -7.88
C GLN A 289 -16.98 -11.20 -6.80
N GLY A 290 -16.68 -9.92 -7.00
CA GLY A 290 -16.94 -8.86 -6.01
C GLY A 290 -16.06 -8.92 -4.76
N VAL A 291 -14.97 -9.70 -4.79
CA VAL A 291 -14.00 -9.84 -3.68
C VAL A 291 -13.00 -8.69 -3.68
N ALA A 292 -12.71 -8.13 -4.86
CA ALA A 292 -11.77 -7.04 -5.01
C ALA A 292 -12.34 -5.86 -5.81
N GLU A 293 -11.91 -4.66 -5.46
CA GLU A 293 -12.23 -3.42 -6.16
C GLU A 293 -10.94 -2.79 -6.70
N LEU A 294 -10.92 -2.45 -7.98
CA LEU A 294 -9.79 -1.73 -8.56
C LEU A 294 -9.84 -0.25 -8.16
N VAL A 295 -8.76 0.25 -7.58
CA VAL A 295 -8.59 1.64 -7.17
C VAL A 295 -7.55 2.28 -8.10
N PRO A 296 -7.97 3.10 -9.09
CA PRO A 296 -7.02 3.82 -9.92
C PRO A 296 -6.32 4.89 -9.07
N GLY A 297 -4.99 4.86 -9.08
CA GLY A 297 -4.17 5.86 -8.41
C GLY A 297 -3.65 6.94 -9.34
N VAL A 298 -2.64 7.66 -8.86
CA VAL A 298 -2.01 8.78 -9.55
C VAL A 298 -0.54 8.46 -9.80
N LEU A 299 -0.16 8.40 -11.07
CA LEU A 299 1.24 8.37 -11.50
C LEU A 299 1.68 9.80 -11.80
N PHE A 300 2.58 10.33 -10.99
CA PHE A 300 3.12 11.67 -11.16
C PHE A 300 4.53 11.59 -11.75
N ILE A 301 4.71 12.14 -12.95
CA ILE A 301 6.01 12.20 -13.63
C ILE A 301 6.53 13.64 -13.56
N ASP A 302 7.52 13.86 -12.70
CA ASP A 302 8.30 15.09 -12.69
C ASP A 302 9.25 15.13 -13.89
N GLU A 303 9.60 16.32 -14.35
CA GLU A 303 10.56 16.52 -15.44
C GLU A 303 10.24 15.70 -16.71
N VAL A 304 8.98 15.73 -17.17
CA VAL A 304 8.55 14.92 -18.32
C VAL A 304 9.31 15.23 -19.62
N HIS A 305 9.93 16.41 -19.69
CA HIS A 305 10.77 16.83 -20.81
C HIS A 305 12.05 15.99 -20.96
N MET A 306 12.43 15.22 -19.93
CA MET A 306 13.54 14.28 -19.97
C MET A 306 13.18 12.95 -20.67
N LEU A 307 11.89 12.70 -20.92
CA LEU A 307 11.42 11.51 -21.63
C LEU A 307 11.62 11.64 -23.14
N ASP A 308 11.98 10.53 -23.78
CA ASP A 308 12.08 10.43 -25.22
C ASP A 308 10.74 10.06 -25.90
N ILE A 309 10.73 10.09 -27.24
CA ILE A 309 9.55 9.78 -28.04
C ILE A 309 9.06 8.33 -27.86
N GLU A 310 9.97 7.40 -27.58
CA GLU A 310 9.62 5.99 -27.30
C GLU A 310 8.81 5.89 -26.01
N CYS A 311 9.22 6.60 -24.96
CA CYS A 311 8.47 6.71 -23.72
C CYS A 311 7.08 7.30 -23.97
N PHE A 312 6.97 8.41 -24.72
CA PHE A 312 5.66 9.00 -25.02
C PHE A 312 4.74 8.08 -25.81
N THR A 313 5.28 7.35 -26.78
CA THR A 313 4.54 6.35 -27.57
C THR A 313 4.01 5.24 -26.66
N PHE A 314 4.84 4.76 -25.73
CA PHE A 314 4.42 3.78 -24.73
C PHE A 314 3.35 4.34 -23.79
N LEU A 315 3.53 5.55 -23.25
CA LEU A 315 2.58 6.19 -22.34
C LEU A 315 1.20 6.37 -23.01
N ASN A 316 1.15 6.74 -24.28
CA ASN A 316 -0.12 6.91 -25.01
C ASN A 316 -0.86 5.58 -25.14
N ARG A 317 -0.17 4.50 -25.54
CA ARG A 317 -0.76 3.15 -25.59
C ARG A 317 -1.21 2.67 -24.21
N ALA A 318 -0.45 2.97 -23.15
CA ALA A 318 -0.80 2.58 -21.79
C ALA A 318 -2.05 3.31 -21.28
N LEU A 319 -2.24 4.58 -21.67
CA LEU A 319 -3.40 5.39 -21.32
C LEU A 319 -4.70 4.95 -22.00
N GLU A 320 -4.62 4.30 -23.16
CA GLU A 320 -5.80 3.72 -23.85
C GLU A 320 -6.42 2.55 -23.09
N SER A 321 -5.69 1.96 -22.14
CA SER A 321 -6.23 0.92 -21.27
C SER A 321 -7.32 1.49 -20.35
N SER A 322 -8.45 0.78 -20.23
CA SER A 322 -9.55 1.15 -19.34
C SER A 322 -9.14 1.17 -17.85
N LEU A 323 -8.02 0.53 -17.51
CA LEU A 323 -7.48 0.43 -16.15
C LEU A 323 -6.28 1.36 -15.93
N ALA A 324 -6.02 2.31 -16.84
CA ALA A 324 -4.90 3.22 -16.71
C ALA A 324 -5.06 4.15 -15.47
N PRO A 325 -4.01 4.30 -14.64
CA PRO A 325 -3.99 5.29 -13.57
C PRO A 325 -3.97 6.70 -14.16
N ILE A 326 -4.31 7.70 -13.36
CA ILE A 326 -4.23 9.10 -13.80
C ILE A 326 -2.76 9.46 -13.92
N VAL A 327 -2.35 9.85 -15.12
CA VAL A 327 -0.98 10.31 -15.36
C VAL A 327 -0.93 11.82 -15.23
N GLY A 328 -0.36 12.34 -14.14
CA GLY A 328 0.04 13.73 -14.00
C GLY A 328 1.44 13.94 -14.55
N ARG A 329 1.59 14.71 -15.63
CA ARG A 329 2.89 15.06 -16.25
C ARG A 329 3.27 16.49 -15.86
N LEU A 330 4.53 16.72 -15.52
CA LEU A 330 5.12 18.05 -15.38
C LEU A 330 5.93 18.46 -16.60
N ALA A 331 5.53 19.54 -17.26
CA ALA A 331 6.37 20.21 -18.25
C ALA A 331 7.01 21.46 -17.64
N GLN A 332 8.34 21.50 -17.61
CA GLN A 332 9.12 22.66 -17.16
C GLN A 332 9.53 23.58 -18.34
N SER A 333 9.41 23.12 -19.59
CA SER A 333 9.90 23.83 -20.78
C SER A 333 8.77 24.21 -21.77
N PRO A 334 8.84 25.38 -22.43
CA PRO A 334 7.87 25.82 -23.46
C PRO A 334 7.71 24.82 -24.61
N SER A 335 8.76 24.05 -24.93
CA SER A 335 8.80 23.08 -26.02
C SER A 335 7.79 21.93 -25.86
N VAL A 336 7.48 21.53 -24.61
CA VAL A 336 6.49 20.46 -24.34
C VAL A 336 5.05 20.97 -24.54
N LYS A 337 4.83 22.28 -24.39
CA LYS A 337 3.54 22.92 -24.68
C LYS A 337 3.20 22.78 -26.16
N ALA A 338 4.20 22.86 -27.05
CA ALA A 338 4.05 22.66 -28.48
C ALA A 338 3.70 21.20 -28.85
N ALA A 339 4.31 20.22 -28.18
CA ALA A 339 4.02 18.79 -28.38
C ALA A 339 2.63 18.36 -27.86
N ALA A 340 2.12 19.02 -26.82
CA ALA A 340 0.74 18.84 -26.37
C ALA A 340 -0.27 19.47 -27.34
N SER A 341 0.05 20.63 -27.94
CA SER A 341 -0.81 21.30 -28.93
C SER A 341 -0.81 20.64 -30.32
N SER A 342 0.20 19.82 -30.66
CA SER A 342 0.29 19.12 -31.94
C SER A 342 -0.54 17.84 -32.02
N GLY A 343 -1.37 17.55 -31.01
CA GLY A 343 -2.26 16.38 -30.99
C GLY A 343 -1.58 15.04 -30.71
N GLN A 344 -0.29 15.04 -30.37
CA GLN A 344 0.47 13.81 -30.10
C GLN A 344 0.16 13.18 -28.72
N VAL A 345 -0.55 13.88 -27.83
CA VAL A 345 -0.97 13.37 -26.52
C VAL A 345 -2.37 13.89 -26.18
N GLN A 346 -3.32 13.01 -25.86
CA GLN A 346 -4.60 13.42 -25.25
C GLN A 346 -4.37 13.81 -23.78
N ALA A 347 -3.95 15.06 -23.56
CA ALA A 347 -3.73 15.62 -22.23
C ALA A 347 -4.75 16.73 -21.94
N VAL A 348 -5.38 16.67 -20.77
CA VAL A 348 -6.02 17.81 -20.11
C VAL A 348 -4.87 18.70 -19.60
N ALA A 349 -4.58 19.79 -20.31
CA ALA A 349 -3.57 20.74 -19.88
C ALA A 349 -4.15 21.74 -18.88
N ILE A 350 -3.67 21.72 -17.63
CA ILE A 350 -3.87 22.85 -16.71
C ILE A 350 -2.68 23.78 -16.90
N ALA A 351 -2.91 24.84 -17.66
CA ALA A 351 -1.96 25.93 -17.76
C ALA A 351 -2.05 26.81 -16.51
N GLN A 352 -0.97 26.93 -15.72
CA GLN A 352 -0.88 28.06 -14.78
C GLN A 352 -0.69 29.32 -15.63
N ALA A 353 -1.71 30.18 -15.67
CA ALA A 353 -1.52 31.57 -16.05
C ALA A 353 -0.72 32.23 -14.93
N ALA A 354 0.50 32.68 -15.25
CA ALA A 354 1.25 33.54 -14.36
C ALA A 354 0.48 34.87 -14.20
N THR A 355 -0.29 34.99 -13.13
CA THR A 355 -0.75 36.29 -12.61
C THR A 355 0.10 36.64 -11.39
N GLN A 356 1.24 37.26 -11.66
CA GLN A 356 1.77 38.37 -10.87
C GLN A 356 1.88 39.49 -11.91
N THR A 357 0.97 40.45 -12.04
CA THR A 357 0.56 41.47 -11.04
C THR A 357 1.72 41.87 -10.15
N ALA A 358 2.34 42.99 -10.54
CA ALA A 358 3.28 43.78 -9.78
C ALA A 358 2.84 43.94 -8.32
N TYR A 359 3.80 43.83 -7.39
CA TYR A 359 4.03 44.74 -6.26
C TYR A 359 5.26 44.25 -5.49
N GLY A 360 6.28 45.12 -5.40
CA GLY A 360 7.54 44.90 -4.69
C GLY A 360 8.73 45.33 -5.52
#